data_AF-A0A819BBL5-F1
#
_entry.id   AF-A0A819BBL5-F1
#
_cell.length_a   1.000
_cell.length_b   1.000
_cell.length_c   1.000
_cell.angle_alpha   90.00
_cell.angle_beta   90.00
_cell.angle_gamma   90.00
#
_symmetry.space_group_name_H-M   'P 1'
#
loop_
_entity.id
_entity.type
_entity.pdbx_description
1 polymer ?
#
loop_
_entity_poly.entity_id
_entity_poly.type
_entity_poly.pdbx_seq_one_letter_code
_entity_poly.pdbx_strand_id
1 'polypeptide(L)'
;MFQDDSDEQEIDTMRNMMTRDDCASNLCKSKWGYCGTGPDYCGDGCSAGPCSGGNGGNGNNGGGGGGSIITDQNFACTFNTIDAGTRQSRLNGLRNSGWNPSNKDEAAVFLAHVFHETDGLKTIREYCAP
;
A
#
# COMPACT_ATOMS: atom_id res chain seq x y z
N MET A 1 5.01 34.66 -33.62
CA MET A 1 4.02 34.82 -32.54
C MET A 1 4.06 33.53 -31.77
N PHE A 2 5.00 33.47 -30.82
CA PHE A 2 5.28 32.28 -30.02
C PHE A 2 4.36 32.36 -28.82
N GLN A 3 3.54 31.34 -28.61
CA GLN A 3 2.69 31.21 -27.43
C GLN A 3 3.54 30.55 -26.35
N ASP A 4 3.78 31.27 -25.26
CA ASP A 4 4.48 30.79 -24.08
C ASP A 4 3.56 29.82 -23.31
N ASP A 5 3.68 28.52 -23.61
CA ASP A 5 2.94 27.42 -22.96
C ASP A 5 3.47 27.07 -21.54
N SER A 6 4.43 27.83 -21.00
CA SER A 6 5.09 27.54 -19.71
C SER A 6 4.25 27.92 -18.49
N ASP A 7 3.41 28.94 -18.60
CA ASP A 7 2.64 29.46 -17.46
C ASP A 7 1.38 28.60 -17.19
N GLU A 8 0.85 27.93 -18.22
CA GLU A 8 -0.27 26.98 -18.07
C GLU A 8 0.16 25.71 -17.33
N GLN A 9 1.42 25.25 -17.48
CA GLN A 9 1.95 24.11 -16.72
C GLN A 9 2.10 24.42 -15.22
N GLU A 10 2.47 25.65 -14.86
CA GLU A 10 2.54 26.04 -13.44
C GLU A 10 1.14 26.18 -12.81
N ILE A 11 0.16 26.68 -13.56
CA ILE A 11 -1.24 26.76 -13.09
C ILE A 11 -1.87 25.36 -12.97
N ASP A 12 -1.57 24.42 -13.86
CA ASP A 12 -2.02 23.03 -13.74
C ASP A 12 -1.36 22.31 -12.55
N THR A 13 -0.08 22.60 -12.31
CA THR A 13 0.66 22.14 -11.12
C THR A 13 0.06 22.70 -9.83
N MET A 14 -0.33 23.98 -9.80
CA MET A 14 -1.00 24.60 -8.63
C MET A 14 -2.46 24.17 -8.48
N ARG A 15 -3.20 23.88 -9.58
CA ARG A 15 -4.53 23.27 -9.53
C ARG A 15 -4.49 21.84 -8.97
N ASN A 16 -3.46 21.05 -9.33
CA ASN A 16 -3.19 19.72 -8.76
C ASN A 16 -2.75 19.76 -7.29
N MET A 17 -2.34 20.91 -6.77
CA MET A 17 -2.07 21.09 -5.33
C MET A 17 -3.32 21.52 -4.53
N MET A 18 -4.47 21.73 -5.18
CA MET A 18 -5.74 22.14 -4.55
C MET A 18 -6.96 21.34 -5.01
N THR A 19 -6.79 20.15 -5.62
CA THR A 19 -7.91 19.22 -5.80
C THR A 19 -8.28 18.66 -4.42
N ARG A 20 -9.46 19.05 -3.94
CA ARG A 20 -10.10 18.60 -2.68
C ARG A 20 -10.51 17.13 -2.72
N ASP A 21 -9.84 16.33 -3.55
CA ASP A 21 -10.20 14.97 -3.86
C ASP A 21 -9.36 13.93 -3.15
N ASP A 22 -8.17 14.30 -2.69
CA ASP A 22 -7.29 13.40 -1.96
C ASP A 22 -7.43 13.64 -0.46
N CYS A 23 -8.12 12.69 0.18
CA CYS A 23 -7.98 12.52 1.61
C CYS A 23 -6.51 12.30 1.95
N ALA A 24 -6.09 12.73 3.16
CA ALA A 24 -4.75 12.40 3.65
C ALA A 24 -4.47 10.91 3.45
N SER A 25 -3.22 10.53 3.14
CA SER A 25 -2.87 9.21 2.61
C SER A 25 -3.32 8.01 3.47
N ASN A 26 -3.70 8.26 4.72
CA ASN A 26 -4.20 7.29 5.69
C ASN A 26 -5.72 7.35 5.96
N LEU A 27 -6.48 8.14 5.20
CA LEU A 27 -7.92 8.36 5.37
C LEU A 27 -8.70 7.86 4.15
N CYS A 28 -9.87 7.27 4.40
CA CYS A 28 -10.80 6.83 3.36
C CYS A 28 -11.72 7.98 2.96
N LYS A 29 -12.08 8.02 1.68
CA LYS A 29 -13.11 8.91 1.14
C LYS A 29 -14.42 8.14 1.03
N SER A 30 -15.39 8.52 1.86
CA SER A 30 -16.73 7.93 1.84
C SER A 30 -17.42 8.16 0.49
N LYS A 31 -18.48 7.41 0.21
CA LYS A 31 -19.34 7.63 -0.98
C LYS A 31 -19.92 9.03 -1.09
N TRP A 32 -19.92 9.78 0.01
CA TRP A 32 -20.41 11.14 0.12
C TRP A 32 -19.30 12.19 0.00
N GLY A 33 -18.05 11.78 -0.23
CA GLY A 33 -16.90 12.65 -0.39
C GLY A 33 -16.25 13.12 0.91
N TYR A 34 -16.54 12.47 2.06
CA TYR A 34 -15.93 12.82 3.35
C TYR A 34 -14.72 11.95 3.67
N CYS A 35 -13.68 12.56 4.23
CA CYS A 35 -12.47 11.88 4.66
C CYS A 35 -12.56 11.44 6.12
N GLY A 36 -12.24 10.17 6.40
CA GLY A 36 -12.23 9.67 7.77
C GLY A 36 -11.75 8.22 7.87
N THR A 37 -11.81 7.68 9.09
CA THR A 37 -11.48 6.28 9.40
C THR A 37 -12.72 5.56 9.90
N GLY A 38 -12.75 4.23 9.71
CA GLY A 38 -13.86 3.39 10.15
C GLY A 38 -14.91 3.12 9.07
N PRO A 39 -15.89 2.27 9.35
CA PRO A 39 -16.80 1.72 8.34
C PRO A 39 -17.64 2.76 7.60
N ASP A 40 -17.98 3.88 8.24
CA ASP A 40 -18.78 4.94 7.60
C ASP A 40 -18.03 5.69 6.49
N TYR A 41 -16.69 5.65 6.53
CA TYR A 41 -15.80 6.30 5.58
C TYR A 41 -15.14 5.30 4.62
N CYS A 42 -14.74 4.15 5.15
CA CYS A 42 -14.02 3.12 4.40
C CYS A 42 -14.95 2.04 3.83
N GLY A 43 -16.19 1.91 4.31
CA GLY A 43 -17.11 0.84 3.91
C GLY A 43 -17.72 1.03 2.52
N ASP A 44 -18.92 0.48 2.35
CA ASP A 44 -19.60 0.40 1.06
C ASP A 44 -19.71 1.76 0.35
N GLY A 45 -19.13 1.81 -0.86
CA GLY A 45 -19.11 2.99 -1.72
C GLY A 45 -17.95 3.95 -1.46
N CYS A 46 -16.95 3.56 -0.67
CA CYS A 46 -15.71 4.31 -0.54
C CYS A 46 -15.07 4.55 -1.92
N SER A 47 -14.76 5.82 -2.22
CA SER A 47 -14.33 6.28 -3.55
C SER A 47 -12.82 6.47 -3.69
N ALA A 48 -12.09 6.56 -2.57
CA ALA A 48 -10.63 6.72 -2.55
C ALA A 48 -10.06 6.35 -1.17
N GLY A 49 -8.76 6.05 -1.09
CA GLY A 49 -8.10 5.65 0.14
C GLY A 49 -8.29 4.16 0.49
N PRO A 50 -7.95 3.72 1.71
CA PRO A 50 -7.96 2.31 2.10
C PRO A 50 -9.37 1.77 2.38
N CYS A 51 -10.18 1.63 1.34
CA CYS A 51 -11.57 1.17 1.41
C CYS A 51 -11.70 -0.28 1.91
N SER A 52 -12.57 -0.48 2.90
CA SER A 52 -13.00 -1.75 3.49
C SER A 52 -14.33 -2.22 2.87
N GLY A 53 -14.33 -2.62 1.60
CA GLY A 53 -15.49 -3.27 0.96
C GLY A 53 -16.12 -2.45 -0.17
N GLY A 54 -15.94 -2.95 -1.39
CA GLY A 54 -16.60 -2.42 -2.59
C GLY A 54 -16.38 -3.38 -3.76
N ASN A 55 -17.39 -4.21 -4.01
CA ASN A 55 -17.40 -5.18 -5.10
C ASN A 55 -17.32 -4.46 -6.46
N GLY A 56 -16.18 -4.60 -7.15
CA GLY A 56 -15.94 -3.96 -8.43
C GLY A 56 -14.62 -4.33 -9.10
N GLY A 57 -14.32 -5.63 -9.20
CA GLY A 57 -13.35 -6.17 -10.16
C GLY A 57 -11.90 -6.33 -9.68
N ASN A 58 -11.48 -7.60 -9.55
CA ASN A 58 -10.12 -8.11 -9.41
C ASN A 58 -9.45 -8.01 -8.03
N GLY A 59 -9.86 -8.95 -7.17
CA GLY A 59 -8.97 -9.75 -6.31
C GLY A 59 -8.03 -9.01 -5.37
N ASN A 60 -8.41 -8.91 -4.10
CA ASN A 60 -7.73 -9.57 -2.97
C ASN A 60 -8.39 -9.11 -1.66
N ASN A 61 -8.62 -10.07 -0.75
CA ASN A 61 -9.25 -9.85 0.55
C ASN A 61 -8.46 -8.81 1.37
N GLY A 62 -8.97 -7.59 1.47
CA GLY A 62 -8.42 -6.52 2.32
C GLY A 62 -9.25 -6.35 3.59
N GLY A 63 -8.70 -6.83 4.71
CA GLY A 63 -9.38 -6.99 5.99
C GLY A 63 -9.82 -5.70 6.68
N GLY A 64 -10.95 -5.82 7.39
CA GLY A 64 -11.40 -4.84 8.37
C GLY A 64 -10.89 -5.18 9.79
N GLY A 65 -10.51 -4.14 10.53
CA GLY A 65 -10.37 -4.15 11.99
C GLY A 65 -8.94 -4.35 12.51
N GLY A 66 -8.39 -3.32 13.17
CA GLY A 66 -7.17 -3.42 13.99
C GLY A 66 -5.97 -4.07 13.28
N GLY A 67 -5.71 -3.68 12.03
CA GLY A 67 -4.87 -4.42 11.09
C GLY A 67 -3.44 -4.66 11.58
N SER A 68 -2.95 -5.86 11.32
CA SER A 68 -1.53 -6.23 11.46
C SER A 68 -0.64 -5.16 10.81
N ILE A 69 0.44 -4.75 11.49
CA ILE A 69 1.38 -3.72 11.00
C ILE A 69 1.87 -4.03 9.58
N ILE A 70 1.98 -5.32 9.25
CA ILE A 70 2.20 -5.80 7.89
C ILE A 70 0.88 -6.27 7.28
N THR A 71 0.38 -5.47 6.34
CA THR A 71 -0.79 -5.77 5.52
C THR A 71 -0.37 -6.44 4.22
N ASP A 72 -1.31 -7.07 3.54
CA ASP A 72 -1.05 -7.68 2.23
C ASP A 72 -0.58 -6.61 1.22
N GLN A 73 -1.07 -5.38 1.36
CA GLN A 73 -0.76 -4.26 0.47
C GLN A 73 0.64 -3.69 0.69
N ASN A 74 1.07 -3.48 1.95
CA ASN A 74 2.43 -2.97 2.19
C ASN A 74 3.49 -4.05 1.92
N PHE A 75 3.19 -5.32 2.19
CA PHE A 75 4.05 -6.44 1.81
C PHE A 75 4.14 -6.58 0.27
N ALA A 76 3.03 -6.33 -0.44
CA ALA A 76 3.01 -6.25 -1.91
C ALA A 76 3.83 -5.10 -2.47
N CYS A 77 3.83 -3.94 -1.82
CA CYS A 77 4.65 -2.80 -2.22
C CYS A 77 6.15 -3.12 -2.08
N THR A 78 6.57 -3.71 -0.96
CA THR A 78 7.98 -4.04 -0.70
C THR A 78 8.48 -5.16 -1.60
N PHE A 79 7.71 -6.22 -1.78
CA PHE A 79 8.11 -7.42 -2.55
C PHE A 79 7.33 -7.53 -3.86
N ASN A 80 7.42 -6.48 -4.68
CA ASN A 80 6.67 -6.37 -5.94
C ASN A 80 7.26 -7.21 -7.10
N THR A 81 8.46 -7.76 -6.93
CA THR A 81 9.18 -8.51 -7.97
C THR A 81 8.83 -9.99 -8.05
N ILE A 82 8.13 -10.52 -7.06
CA ILE A 82 7.64 -11.91 -7.01
C ILE A 82 6.15 -11.98 -7.34
N ASP A 83 5.70 -13.13 -7.87
CA ASP A 83 4.29 -13.33 -8.21
C ASP A 83 3.38 -13.28 -6.96
N ALA A 84 2.11 -12.98 -7.19
CA ALA A 84 1.15 -12.78 -6.10
C ALA A 84 0.96 -14.03 -5.21
N GLY A 85 1.04 -15.23 -5.79
CA GLY A 85 0.88 -16.49 -5.05
C GLY A 85 2.07 -16.76 -4.13
N THR A 86 3.28 -16.62 -4.66
CA THR A 86 4.51 -16.70 -3.86
C THR A 86 4.51 -15.65 -2.76
N ARG A 87 4.13 -14.42 -3.09
CA ARG A 87 4.07 -13.32 -2.12
C ARG A 87 3.14 -13.60 -0.96
N GLN A 88 1.93 -14.10 -1.25
CA GLN A 88 0.97 -14.47 -0.21
C GLN A 88 1.52 -15.60 0.68
N SER A 89 2.18 -16.61 0.08
CA SER A 89 2.80 -17.70 0.82
C SER A 89 3.88 -17.19 1.79
N ARG A 90 4.72 -16.24 1.37
CA ARG A 90 5.75 -15.62 2.21
C ARG A 90 5.16 -14.81 3.35
N LEU A 91 4.14 -14.01 3.07
CA LEU A 91 3.44 -13.24 4.10
C LEU A 91 2.76 -14.14 5.14
N ASN A 92 2.10 -15.21 4.69
CA ASN A 92 1.51 -16.20 5.60
C ASN A 92 2.59 -16.89 6.44
N GLY A 93 3.75 -17.22 5.87
CA GLY A 93 4.88 -17.76 6.60
C GLY A 93 5.40 -16.80 7.67
N LEU A 94 5.53 -15.51 7.34
CA LEU A 94 5.92 -14.46 8.28
C LEU A 94 4.91 -14.33 9.42
N ARG A 95 3.60 -14.31 9.13
CA ARG A 95 2.53 -14.28 10.14
C ARG A 95 2.56 -15.51 11.06
N ASN A 96 2.82 -16.69 10.50
CA ASN A 96 2.86 -17.94 11.25
C ASN A 96 4.16 -18.14 12.04
N SER A 97 5.20 -17.33 11.79
CA SER A 97 6.47 -17.41 12.52
C SER A 97 6.39 -16.95 13.97
N GLY A 98 5.32 -16.23 14.34
CA GLY A 98 5.19 -15.56 15.63
C GLY A 98 5.91 -14.21 15.69
N TRP A 99 6.56 -13.76 14.61
CA TRP A 99 7.08 -12.39 14.52
C TRP A 99 5.93 -11.38 14.56
N ASN A 100 5.96 -10.50 15.55
CA ASN A 100 4.97 -9.47 15.79
C ASN A 100 5.68 -8.14 16.09
N PRO A 101 5.96 -7.30 15.08
CA PRO A 101 6.67 -6.04 15.30
C PRO A 101 5.85 -5.14 16.22
N SER A 102 6.53 -4.43 17.12
CA SER A 102 5.89 -3.53 18.09
C SER A 102 5.49 -2.19 17.46
N ASN A 103 6.13 -1.81 16.36
CA ASN A 103 5.85 -0.59 15.61
C ASN A 103 6.21 -0.74 14.12
N LYS A 104 5.81 0.26 13.33
CA LYS A 104 6.02 0.28 11.88
C LYS A 104 7.50 0.37 11.47
N ASP A 105 8.35 0.95 12.30
CA ASP A 105 9.77 1.16 11.98
C ASP A 105 10.56 -0.14 12.15
N GLU A 106 10.26 -0.92 13.18
CA GLU A 106 10.79 -2.28 13.36
C GLU A 106 10.44 -3.16 12.16
N ALA A 107 9.18 -3.09 11.72
CA ALA A 107 8.71 -3.82 10.57
C ALA A 107 9.43 -3.38 9.28
N ALA A 108 9.59 -2.08 9.07
CA ALA A 108 10.25 -1.53 7.89
C ALA A 108 11.74 -1.91 7.83
N VAL A 109 12.47 -1.78 8.94
CA VAL A 109 13.90 -2.12 9.00
C VAL A 109 14.11 -3.61 8.72
N PHE A 110 13.31 -4.48 9.34
CA PHE A 110 13.41 -5.92 9.09
C PHE A 110 13.13 -6.27 7.62
N LEU A 111 12.03 -5.77 7.05
CA LEU A 111 11.68 -6.07 5.66
C LEU A 111 12.70 -5.49 4.66
N ALA A 112 13.32 -4.35 4.96
CA ALA A 112 14.39 -3.77 4.14
C ALA A 112 15.65 -4.65 4.11
N HIS A 113 16.07 -5.18 5.26
CA HIS A 113 17.18 -6.15 5.30
C HIS A 113 16.83 -7.42 4.55
N VAL A 114 15.66 -8.01 4.81
CA VAL A 114 15.19 -9.18 4.07
C VAL A 114 15.20 -8.92 2.56
N PHE A 115 14.72 -7.75 2.12
CA PHE A 115 14.74 -7.37 0.72
C PHE A 115 16.17 -7.35 0.15
N HIS A 116 17.12 -6.73 0.85
CA HIS A 116 18.52 -6.65 0.41
C HIS A 116 19.17 -8.03 0.31
N GLU A 117 19.02 -8.87 1.33
CA GLU A 117 19.69 -10.19 1.39
C GLU A 117 19.09 -11.22 0.42
N THR A 118 17.83 -11.06 0.04
CA THR A 118 17.08 -12.06 -0.76
C THR A 118 16.74 -11.60 -2.17
N ASP A 119 17.24 -10.44 -2.60
CA ASP A 119 16.86 -9.76 -3.84
C ASP A 119 15.33 -9.69 -3.99
N GLY A 120 14.66 -9.17 -2.96
CA GLY A 120 13.21 -9.07 -2.93
C GLY A 120 12.50 -10.43 -2.90
N LEU A 121 13.03 -11.38 -2.13
CA LEU A 121 12.53 -12.77 -1.96
C LEU A 121 12.62 -13.65 -3.21
N LYS A 122 13.39 -13.27 -4.23
CA LYS A 122 13.67 -14.13 -5.38
C LYS A 122 14.59 -15.29 -5.00
N THR A 123 15.50 -15.06 -4.06
CA THR A 123 16.44 -16.07 -3.55
C THR A 123 16.19 -16.31 -2.07
N ILE A 124 15.91 -17.56 -1.70
CA ILE A 124 15.59 -17.96 -0.31
C ILE A 124 16.57 -19.01 0.19
N ARG A 125 17.46 -19.44 -0.70
CA ARG A 125 18.66 -20.18 -0.34
C ARG A 125 19.80 -19.18 -0.32
N GLU A 126 20.64 -19.27 0.69
CA GLU A 126 21.92 -18.58 0.70
C GLU A 126 22.68 -18.93 -0.57
N TYR A 127 23.28 -17.92 -1.20
CA TYR A 127 24.30 -18.16 -2.20
C TYR A 127 25.53 -18.70 -1.45
N CYS A 128 25.55 -20.00 -1.18
CA CYS A 128 26.80 -20.69 -0.90
C CYS A 128 27.62 -20.61 -2.19
N ALA A 129 28.41 -19.55 -2.35
CA ALA A 129 29.51 -19.56 -3.29
C ALA A 129 30.35 -20.81 -2.95
N PRO A 130 30.70 -21.66 -3.94
CA PRO A 130 31.50 -22.85 -3.69
C PRO A 130 32.85 -22.53 -3.05
#